data_AF-A0A3C0BYA8-F1
#
_entry.id   AF-A0A3C0BYA8-F1
#
_cell.length_a   1.000
_cell.length_b   1.000
_cell.length_c   1.000
_cell.angle_alpha   90.00
_cell.angle_beta   90.00
_cell.angle_gamma   90.00
#
_symmetry.space_group_name_H-M   'P 1'
#
loop_
_entity.id
_entity.type
_entity.pdbx_description
1 polymer ?
#
loop_
_entity_poly.entity_id
_entity_poly.type
_entity_poly.pdbx_seq_one_letter_code
_entity_poly.pdbx_strand_id
1 'polypeptide(L)' 'MKFDPDNLSFQETHKLMIGSIIPRPIAFVSTSSAGGEYNIAPFSYFNGVCSRPPTIMFAPARRGWDG' A
#
# COMPACT_ATOMS: atom_id res chain seq x y z
N MET A 1 16.48 -2.04 20.68
CA MET A 1 16.35 -3.25 19.84
C MET A 1 16.86 -2.89 18.46
N LYS A 2 17.67 -3.75 17.82
CA LYS A 2 18.15 -3.56 16.44
C LYS A 2 17.54 -4.64 15.57
N PHE A 3 16.98 -4.26 14.42
CA PHE A 3 16.42 -5.17 13.44
C PHE A 3 17.24 -5.03 12.15
N ASP A 4 17.71 -6.14 11.62
CA ASP A 4 18.42 -6.19 10.36
C ASP A 4 17.50 -6.81 9.30
N PRO A 5 17.02 -6.04 8.30
CA PRO A 5 16.10 -6.54 7.28
C PRO A 5 16.62 -7.73 6.49
N ASP A 6 17.94 -7.86 6.31
CA ASP A 6 18.55 -8.96 5.57
C ASP A 6 18.42 -10.31 6.33
N ASN A 7 18.17 -10.23 7.63
CA ASN A 7 18.01 -11.38 8.53
C ASN A 7 16.53 -11.62 8.92
N LEU A 8 15.57 -10.94 8.29
CA LEU A 8 14.14 -11.05 8.58
C LEU A 8 13.37 -11.60 7.38
N SER A 9 12.34 -12.40 7.66
CA SER A 9 11.37 -12.77 6.64
C SER A 9 10.58 -11.55 6.15
N PHE A 10 10.00 -11.65 4.95
CA PHE A 10 9.11 -10.61 4.43
C PHE A 10 7.96 -10.30 5.40
N GLN A 11 7.37 -11.33 6.02
CA GLN A 11 6.26 -11.18 6.96
C GLN A 11 6.67 -10.41 8.22
N GLU A 12 7.87 -10.64 8.76
CA GLU A 12 8.39 -9.93 9.92
C GLU A 12 8.68 -8.47 9.59
N THR A 13 9.37 -8.21 8.48
CA THR A 13 9.63 -6.86 7.99
C THR A 13 8.33 -6.10 7.72
N HIS A 14 7.35 -6.75 7.08
CA HIS A 14 6.04 -6.15 6.84
C HIS A 14 5.31 -5.83 8.15
N LYS A 15 5.30 -6.74 9.14
CA LYS A 15 4.72 -6.49 10.47
C LYS A 15 5.36 -5.31 11.17
N LEU A 16 6.71 -5.22 11.13
CA LEU A 16 7.44 -4.09 11.71
C LEU A 16 7.06 -2.77 11.03
N MET A 17 6.99 -2.74 9.70
CA MET A 17 6.60 -1.56 8.93
C MET A 17 5.18 -1.10 9.26
N ILE A 18 4.18 -2.00 9.20
CA ILE A 18 2.78 -1.64 9.48
C ILE A 18 2.51 -1.41 10.97
N GLY A 19 3.35 -1.91 11.87
CA GLY A 19 3.26 -1.65 13.30
C GLY A 19 3.91 -0.33 13.72
N SER A 20 4.96 0.10 13.01
CA SER A 20 5.76 1.27 13.38
C SER A 20 5.34 2.55 12.66
N ILE A 21 4.84 2.44 11.42
CA ILE A 21 4.40 3.59 10.62
C ILE A 21 2.90 3.77 10.85
N ILE A 22 2.55 4.56 11.87
CA ILE A 22 1.17 4.84 12.30
C ILE A 22 1.00 6.30 12.76
N PRO A 23 -0.21 6.88 12.69
CA PRO A 23 -1.41 6.36 12.02
C PRO A 23 -1.25 6.39 10.49
N ARG A 24 -1.95 5.49 9.78
CA ARG A 24 -1.95 5.48 8.30
C ARG A 24 -3.32 5.93 7.77
N PRO A 25 -3.37 6.97 6.92
CA PRO A 25 -4.60 7.30 6.21
C PRO A 25 -4.97 6.15 5.26
N ILE A 26 -6.27 5.91 5.09
CA ILE A 26 -6.80 4.86 4.23
C ILE A 26 -7.41 5.51 2.99
N ALA A 27 -6.88 5.18 1.81
CA ALA A 27 -7.51 5.51 0.54
C ALA A 27 -8.46 4.39 0.10
N PHE A 28 -9.73 4.70 -0.11
CA PHE A 28 -10.67 3.82 -0.81
C PHE A 28 -10.58 4.12 -2.31
N VAL A 29 -9.97 3.21 -3.07
CA VAL A 29 -9.74 3.39 -4.50
C VAL A 29 -10.75 2.55 -5.26
N SER A 30 -11.55 3.19 -6.11
CA SER A 30 -12.44 2.52 -7.06
C SER A 30 -11.80 2.43 -8.45
N THR A 31 -12.17 1.37 -9.18
CA THR A 31 -11.71 1.11 -10.54
C THR A 31 -12.86 0.51 -11.35
N SER A 32 -12.79 0.65 -12.67
CA SER A 32 -13.68 -0.05 -13.61
C SER A 32 -12.82 -0.88 -14.55
N SER A 33 -13.17 -2.15 -14.74
CA SER A 33 -12.50 -3.02 -15.69
C SER A 33 -12.91 -2.67 -17.13
N ALA A 34 -12.16 -3.19 -18.11
CA ALA A 34 -12.54 -3.05 -19.52
C ALA A 34 -13.92 -3.67 -19.84
N GLY A 35 -14.39 -4.62 -19.02
CA GLY A 35 -15.71 -5.24 -19.14
C GLY A 35 -16.84 -4.46 -18.46
N GLY A 36 -16.55 -3.31 -17.84
CA GLY A 36 -17.55 -2.50 -17.12
C GLY A 36 -17.76 -2.90 -15.66
N GLU A 37 -17.07 -3.93 -15.17
CA GLU A 37 -17.15 -4.35 -13.77
C GLU A 37 -16.51 -3.31 -12.84
N TYR A 38 -17.20 -2.97 -11.74
CA TYR A 38 -16.71 -2.03 -10.74
C TYR A 38 -16.02 -2.74 -9.58
N ASN A 39 -14.90 -2.19 -9.13
CA ASN A 39 -14.16 -2.69 -7.98
C ASN A 39 -13.82 -1.54 -7.02
N ILE A 40 -13.76 -1.83 -5.72
CA ILE A 40 -13.31 -0.90 -4.69
C ILE A 40 -12.47 -1.63 -3.65
N ALA A 41 -11.34 -1.04 -3.26
CA ALA A 41 -10.47 -1.62 -2.24
C ALA A 41 -9.82 -0.54 -1.35
N PRO A 42 -9.60 -0.82 -0.05
CA PRO A 42 -8.90 0.08 0.85
C PRO A 42 -7.37 -0.13 0.81
N PHE A 43 -6.60 0.96 0.78
CA PHE A 43 -5.13 0.97 0.80
C PHE A 43 -4.61 1.89 1.90
N SER A 44 -3.82 1.33 2.83
CA SER A 44 -3.19 2.13 3.92
C SER A 44 -1.76 2.58 3.59
N TYR A 45 -1.15 2.08 2.51
CA TYR A 45 0.11 2.61 1.99
C TYR A 45 -0.23 3.76 1.06
N PHE A 46 -0.70 4.87 1.64
CA PHE A 46 -1.23 6.04 0.95
C PHE A 46 -0.64 7.32 1.55
N ASN A 47 -0.31 8.29 0.70
CA ASN A 47 0.15 9.62 1.12
C ASN A 47 -0.09 10.70 0.05
N GLY A 48 -0.11 11.97 0.47
CA GLY A 48 0.02 13.12 -0.43
C GLY A 48 1.46 13.26 -0.92
N VAL A 49 1.64 13.74 -2.15
CA VAL A 49 2.95 13.91 -2.79
C VAL A 49 3.26 15.39 -3.03
N CYS A 50 2.35 16.11 -3.69
CA CYS A 50 2.52 17.52 -4.02
C CYS A 50 1.16 18.21 -4.08
N SER A 51 1.10 19.49 -3.74
CA SER A 51 -0.13 20.30 -3.86
C SER A 51 -0.23 21.05 -5.19
N ARG A 52 0.87 21.18 -5.95
CA ARG A 52 0.90 21.87 -7.26
C ARG A 52 1.91 21.20 -8.22
N PRO A 53 1.45 20.41 -9.20
CA PRO A 53 0.07 19.97 -9.38
C PRO A 53 -0.37 19.04 -8.22
N PRO A 54 -1.67 19.04 -7.85
CA PRO A 54 -2.20 18.13 -6.85
C PRO A 54 -1.89 16.67 -7.22
N THR A 55 -1.10 16.00 -6.39
CA THR A 55 -0.58 14.65 -6.64
C THR A 55 -0.62 13.84 -5.35
N ILE A 56 -1.09 12.60 -5.44
CA ILE A 56 -1.10 11.63 -4.35
C ILE A 56 -0.46 10.32 -4.82
N MET A 57 -0.13 9.44 -3.88
CA MET A 57 0.35 8.09 -4.18
C MET A 57 -0.35 7.05 -3.31
N PHE A 58 -0.58 5.87 -3.86
CA PHE A 58 -0.90 4.67 -3.10
C PHE A 58 -0.18 3.46 -3.71
N ALA A 59 0.13 2.46 -2.89
CA ALA A 59 0.87 1.27 -3.32
C ALA A 59 0.00 0.01 -3.27
N PRO A 60 -0.58 -0.45 -4.41
CA PRO A 60 -1.24 -1.74 -4.48
C PRO A 60 -0.21 -2.88 -4.54
N ALA A 61 -0.48 -3.98 -3.83
CA ALA A 61 0.31 -5.20 -3.96
C ALA A 61 -0.18 -6.03 -5.16
N ARG A 62 0.76 -6.59 -5.93
CA ARG A 62 0.44 -7.68 -6.88
C ARG A 62 0.31 -8.99 -6.10
N ARG A 63 -0.64 -9.86 -6.45
CA ARG A 63 -0.66 -11.20 -5.85
C ARG A 63 0.49 -12.00 -6.50
N GLY A 64 1.20 -12.76 -5.69
CA GLY A 64 2.42 -13.47 -6.12
C GLY A 64 2.23 -14.55 -7.20
N TRP A 65 0.98 -14.88 -7.55
CA TRP A 65 0.65 -15.84 -8.61
C TRP A 65 -0.08 -15.20 -9.80
N ASP A 66 -0.28 -13.88 -9.82
CA ASP A 66 -0.90 -13.16 -10.93
C ASP A 66 0.11 -12.89 -12.06
N GLY A 67 0.89 -13.91 -12.45
CA GLY A 67 1.93 -13.83 -13.49
C GLY A 67 1.44 -13.13 -14.76
#